data_AF-A0A0R3SH25-F1
#
_entry.id   AF-A0A0R3SH25-F1
#
_cell.length_a   1.000
_cell.length_b   1.000
_cell.length_c   1.000
_cell.angle_alpha   90.00
_cell.angle_beta   90.00
_cell.angle_gamma   90.00
#
_symmetry.space_group_name_H-M   'P 1'
#
loop_
_entity.id
_entity.type
_entity.pdbx_description
1 polymer ?
#
loop_
_entity_poly.entity_id
_entity_poly.type
_entity_poly.pdbx_seq_one_letter_code
_entity_poly.pdbx_strand_id
1 'polypeptide(L)'
;MGGQKHHAESLCAYVLHILAWSNSPITRISVTVDNVYLGDAKPAVRIDPFSNSSPLFVLPWNPDELMRHGPNVHTISAVCKDANGNSRKVEQFFTLDGTTRWHFGGLQSFILLYDHVVNLTVAFCLVWSIPFFALLIARIFGRTHIYSRICADFCQLEGLREVASSDVLFISLISYLLYLIFGPIFMGYLLEESFGFVFTFGVYIHNTYLREGTTYLSEIIQQLIFTYPLIILLILRMRGRRSCQRTCFCCRFFSKSCLESLGIVLLIVLQLAFSILEVLLPYGWMAFILSPGRLWLVVLALSLFIYSGREVMTRREEAIVNSLIKSNITPVED
;
A
#
# COMPACT_ATOMS: atom_id res chain seq x y z
N MET A 1 34.76 28.87 14.92
CA MET A 1 34.23 27.96 15.95
C MET A 1 33.73 26.69 15.26
N GLY A 2 34.60 25.70 15.04
CA GLY A 2 34.25 24.46 14.33
C GLY A 2 35.04 23.23 14.78
N GLY A 3 35.73 23.32 15.93
CA GLY A 3 36.73 22.32 16.34
C GLY A 3 36.27 21.28 17.36
N GLN A 4 35.04 21.32 17.87
CA GLN A 4 34.62 20.45 18.99
C GLN A 4 33.72 19.26 18.61
N LYS A 5 33.11 19.22 17.42
CA LYS A 5 32.23 18.09 17.03
C LYS A 5 33.01 16.84 16.62
N HIS A 6 34.11 16.99 15.87
CA HIS A 6 34.93 15.84 15.45
C HIS A 6 35.62 15.11 16.61
N HIS A 7 35.90 15.79 17.72
CA HIS A 7 36.59 15.17 18.86
C HIS A 7 35.66 14.26 19.68
N ALA A 8 34.36 14.59 19.77
CA ALA A 8 33.39 13.77 20.49
C ALA A 8 32.95 12.51 19.69
N GLU A 9 32.81 12.62 18.37
CA GLU A 9 32.52 11.45 17.51
C GLU A 9 33.69 10.47 17.45
N SER A 10 34.93 10.97 17.46
CA SER A 10 36.13 10.14 17.52
C SER A 10 36.26 9.37 18.84
N LEU A 11 35.86 9.95 19.99
CA LEU A 11 35.90 9.26 21.29
C LEU A 11 34.92 8.09 21.41
N CYS A 12 33.78 8.12 20.69
CA CYS A 12 32.83 7.00 20.63
C CYS A 12 33.38 5.77 19.88
N ALA A 13 34.43 5.93 19.06
CA ALA A 13 35.00 4.83 18.28
C ALA A 13 35.90 3.91 19.12
N TYR A 14 36.32 4.31 20.33
CA TYR A 14 37.29 3.58 21.17
C TYR A 14 36.66 2.79 22.32
N VAL A 15 35.33 2.75 22.42
CA VAL A 15 34.64 1.99 23.47
C VAL A 15 33.52 1.16 22.86
N LEU A 16 33.55 -0.14 23.11
CA LEU A 16 32.47 -1.06 22.76
C LEU A 16 31.40 -1.00 23.84
N HIS A 17 30.18 -0.67 23.43
CA HIS A 17 28.99 -0.71 24.27
C HIS A 17 28.23 -2.01 24.02
N ILE A 18 28.04 -2.80 25.07
CA ILE A 18 27.41 -4.12 25.00
C ILE A 18 26.21 -4.11 25.95
N LEU A 19 25.04 -4.40 25.40
CA LEU A 19 23.83 -4.55 26.16
C LEU A 19 23.53 -6.03 26.38
N ALA A 20 23.39 -6.43 27.63
CA ALA A 20 23.13 -7.80 28.01
C ALA A 20 22.09 -7.88 29.14
N TRP A 21 21.10 -8.75 28.96
CA TRP A 21 20.03 -9.00 29.91
C TRP A 21 19.91 -10.49 30.20
N SER A 22 19.75 -10.83 31.47
CA SER A 22 19.43 -12.17 31.94
C SER A 22 18.60 -12.09 33.22
N ASN A 23 17.79 -13.11 33.49
CA ASN A 23 17.01 -13.23 34.73
C ASN A 23 17.91 -13.52 35.95
N SER A 24 19.16 -13.93 35.70
CA SER A 24 20.20 -14.15 36.70
C SER A 24 21.34 -13.15 36.52
N PRO A 25 22.09 -12.78 37.58
CA PRO A 25 23.19 -11.84 37.48
C PRO A 25 24.24 -12.34 36.50
N ILE A 26 24.70 -11.44 35.63
CA ILE A 26 25.70 -11.74 34.61
C ILE A 26 27.07 -11.75 35.29
N THR A 27 27.80 -12.86 35.15
CA THR A 27 29.11 -13.07 35.79
C THR A 27 30.25 -12.62 34.92
N ARG A 28 30.15 -12.83 33.60
CA ARG A 28 31.22 -12.53 32.65
C ARG A 28 30.69 -12.26 31.27
N ILE A 29 31.22 -11.22 30.63
CA ILE A 29 31.01 -10.93 29.21
C ILE A 29 32.37 -10.86 28.54
N SER A 30 32.73 -11.91 27.82
CA SER A 30 33.97 -11.96 27.05
C SER A 30 33.73 -11.51 25.61
N VAL A 31 34.59 -10.63 25.11
CA VAL A 31 34.50 -10.06 23.76
C VAL A 31 35.68 -10.54 22.91
N THR A 32 35.40 -10.98 21.70
CA THR A 32 36.40 -11.37 20.70
C THR A 32 36.14 -10.65 19.39
N VAL A 33 37.17 -10.19 18.70
CA VAL A 33 37.09 -9.65 17.33
C VAL A 33 37.95 -10.50 16.42
N ASP A 34 37.40 -10.99 15.30
CA ASP A 34 38.06 -11.91 14.36
C ASP A 34 38.70 -13.13 15.04
N ASN A 35 37.99 -13.70 16.01
CA ASN A 35 38.45 -14.78 16.90
C ASN A 35 39.64 -14.43 17.82
N VAL A 36 40.06 -13.16 17.88
CA VAL A 36 41.06 -12.65 18.82
C VAL A 36 40.36 -12.14 20.08
N TYR A 37 40.76 -12.64 21.25
CA TYR A 37 40.19 -12.24 22.54
C TYR A 37 40.67 -10.84 22.95
N LEU A 38 39.74 -9.90 23.11
CA LEU A 38 40.03 -8.52 23.51
C LEU A 38 39.98 -8.33 25.02
N GLY A 39 39.07 -9.01 25.72
CA GLY A 39 38.93 -8.86 27.17
C GLY A 39 37.50 -9.09 27.67
N ASP A 40 37.35 -8.91 28.98
CA ASP A 40 36.05 -8.98 29.66
C ASP A 40 35.48 -7.57 29.87
N ALA A 41 34.24 -7.36 29.43
CA ALA A 41 33.57 -6.06 29.54
C ALA A 41 33.15 -5.78 30.99
N LYS A 42 33.32 -4.53 31.42
CA LYS A 42 32.98 -4.08 32.78
C LYS A 42 31.62 -3.39 32.77
N PRO A 43 30.81 -3.51 33.83
CA PRO A 43 29.54 -2.81 33.91
C PRO A 43 29.77 -1.29 33.88
N ALA A 44 28.96 -0.58 33.09
CA ALA A 44 28.97 0.88 33.03
C ALA A 44 28.50 1.49 34.35
N VAL A 45 28.88 2.75 34.60
CA VAL A 45 28.54 3.48 35.84
C VAL A 45 27.03 3.48 36.07
N ARG A 46 26.64 3.20 37.32
CA ARG A 46 25.24 3.04 37.76
C ARG A 46 24.48 4.35 37.56
N ILE A 47 23.36 4.29 36.83
CA ILE A 47 22.43 5.43 36.69
C ILE A 47 21.39 5.40 37.84
N ASP A 48 21.05 4.21 38.36
CA ASP A 48 20.05 4.05 39.42
C ASP A 48 20.64 3.38 40.68
N PRO A 49 20.44 3.95 41.88
CA PRO A 49 20.89 3.37 43.14
C PRO A 49 20.05 2.17 43.61
N PHE A 50 18.89 1.91 42.99
CA PHE A 50 17.95 0.85 43.37
C PHE A 50 18.03 -0.43 42.52
N SER A 51 18.76 -0.42 41.40
CA SER A 51 18.94 -1.61 40.55
C SER A 51 20.27 -2.31 40.85
N ASN A 52 20.21 -3.61 41.12
CA ASN A 52 21.40 -4.44 41.41
C ASN A 52 22.19 -4.84 40.15
N SER A 53 21.73 -4.49 38.94
CA SER A 53 22.43 -4.79 37.69
C SER A 53 22.25 -3.67 36.65
N SER A 54 23.37 -3.21 36.10
CA SER A 54 23.36 -2.35 34.92
C SER A 54 23.39 -3.24 33.67
N PRO A 55 22.43 -3.10 32.74
CA PRO A 55 22.40 -3.92 31.52
C PRO A 55 23.46 -3.51 30.50
N LEU A 56 24.15 -2.39 30.73
CA LEU A 56 25.18 -1.84 29.86
C LEU A 56 26.57 -2.20 30.38
N PHE A 57 27.37 -2.78 29.50
CA PHE A 57 28.77 -3.13 29.73
C PHE A 57 29.65 -2.42 28.70
N VAL A 58 30.81 -1.99 29.15
CA VAL A 58 31.78 -1.21 28.36
C VAL A 58 33.13 -1.91 28.35
N LEU A 59 33.73 -1.94 27.16
CA LEU A 59 35.10 -2.42 26.95
C LEU A 59 35.85 -1.40 26.08
N PRO A 60 36.92 -0.76 26.58
CA PRO A 60 37.78 0.06 25.75
C PRO A 60 38.51 -0.82 24.72
N TRP A 61 38.56 -0.36 23.47
CA TRP A 61 39.21 -1.05 22.37
C TRP A 61 39.88 -0.06 21.42
N ASN A 62 40.83 -0.52 20.62
CA ASN A 62 41.55 0.32 19.66
C ASN A 62 41.25 -0.13 18.20
N PRO A 63 40.46 0.63 17.43
CA PRO A 63 40.15 0.31 16.02
C PRO A 63 41.36 0.43 15.10
N ASP A 64 42.36 1.24 15.45
CA ASP A 64 43.49 1.58 14.58
C ASP A 64 44.41 0.39 14.31
N GLU A 65 44.43 -0.60 15.22
CA GLU A 65 45.18 -1.85 15.04
C GLU A 65 44.52 -2.78 14.02
N LEU A 66 43.19 -2.74 13.94
CA LEU A 66 42.40 -3.54 13.00
C LEU A 66 42.53 -2.99 11.57
N MET A 67 42.56 -1.65 11.43
CA MET A 67 42.74 -0.98 10.14
C MET A 67 44.08 -1.31 9.46
N ARG A 68 45.14 -1.60 10.23
CA ARG A 68 46.45 -1.96 9.68
C ARG A 68 46.55 -3.39 9.17
N HIS A 69 45.70 -4.29 9.65
CA HIS A 69 45.85 -5.72 9.44
C HIS A 69 45.12 -6.29 8.22
N GLY A 70 44.19 -5.52 7.61
CA GLY A 70 43.46 -5.90 6.38
C GLY A 70 42.80 -7.29 6.46
N PRO A 71 41.48 -7.37 6.70
CA PRO A 71 40.50 -7.27 5.62
C PRO A 71 39.27 -6.44 6.03
N ASN A 72 38.54 -5.89 5.07
CA ASN A 72 37.56 -4.81 5.30
C ASN A 72 36.23 -5.24 5.97
N VAL A 73 36.08 -6.52 6.34
CA VAL A 73 34.92 -7.07 7.05
C VAL A 73 35.42 -7.84 8.26
N HIS A 74 35.05 -7.36 9.44
CA HIS A 74 35.44 -7.91 10.72
C HIS A 74 34.22 -8.49 11.45
N THR A 75 34.45 -9.49 12.29
CA THR A 75 33.41 -10.14 13.09
C THR A 75 33.65 -9.88 14.57
N ILE A 76 32.69 -9.26 15.25
CA ILE A 76 32.70 -9.13 16.71
C ILE A 76 31.79 -10.19 17.32
N SER A 77 32.31 -10.95 18.29
CA SER A 77 31.55 -11.92 19.07
C SER A 77 31.58 -11.58 20.55
N ALA A 78 30.41 -11.58 21.17
CA ALA A 78 30.25 -11.41 22.61
C ALA A 78 29.65 -12.69 23.20
N VAL A 79 30.34 -13.27 24.18
CA VAL A 79 29.86 -14.42 24.94
C VAL A 79 29.53 -13.96 26.35
N CYS A 80 28.23 -13.98 26.68
CA CYS A 80 27.74 -13.65 28.01
C CYS A 80 27.52 -14.93 28.80
N LYS A 81 27.98 -14.97 30.04
CA LYS A 81 27.74 -16.05 31.01
C LYS A 81 27.00 -15.50 32.23
N ASP A 82 25.96 -16.19 32.66
CA ASP A 82 25.23 -15.87 33.90
C ASP A 82 25.74 -16.69 35.10
N ALA A 83 25.21 -16.40 36.29
CA ALA A 83 25.53 -17.14 37.51
C ALA A 83 24.98 -18.58 37.55
N ASN A 84 24.01 -18.90 36.69
CA ASN A 84 23.41 -20.24 36.58
C ASN A 84 24.16 -21.13 35.57
N GLY A 85 25.25 -20.63 34.96
CA GLY A 85 26.05 -21.35 33.98
C GLY A 85 25.52 -21.28 32.55
N ASN A 86 24.45 -20.53 32.28
CA ASN A 86 23.95 -20.32 30.92
C ASN A 86 24.89 -19.38 30.16
N SER A 87 25.21 -19.75 28.93
CA SER A 87 26.03 -18.93 28.04
C SER A 87 25.33 -18.66 26.72
N ARG A 88 25.34 -17.40 26.27
CA ARG A 88 24.87 -17.01 24.94
C ARG A 88 25.99 -16.31 24.18
N LYS A 89 26.23 -16.78 22.95
CA LYS A 89 27.15 -16.15 21.99
C LYS A 89 26.34 -15.36 20.97
N VAL A 90 26.70 -14.11 20.74
CA VAL A 90 26.14 -13.26 19.67
C VAL A 90 27.28 -12.80 18.80
N GLU A 91 27.12 -12.95 17.49
CA GLU A 91 28.08 -12.52 16.48
C GLU A 91 27.46 -11.43 15.62
N GLN A 92 28.23 -10.39 15.32
CA GLN A 92 27.87 -9.31 14.41
C GLN A 92 29.04 -9.01 13.49
N PHE A 93 28.73 -8.70 12.24
CA PHE A 93 29.71 -8.28 11.24
C PHE A 93 29.75 -6.76 11.19
N PHE A 94 30.93 -6.18 10.98
CA PHE A 94 31.09 -4.74 10.81
C PHE A 94 32.23 -4.42 9.84
N THR A 95 32.20 -3.22 9.26
CA THR A 95 33.23 -2.69 8.35
C THR A 95 33.73 -1.35 8.87
N LEU A 96 35.04 -1.10 8.74
CA LEU A 96 35.68 0.15 9.20
C LEU A 96 35.76 1.22 8.09
N ASP A 97 35.65 0.81 6.82
CA ASP A 97 35.86 1.68 5.65
C ASP A 97 34.62 2.51 5.25
N GLY A 98 33.52 2.45 6.02
CA GLY A 98 32.25 3.10 5.68
C GLY A 98 31.52 2.53 4.46
N THR A 99 32.12 1.57 3.74
CA THR A 99 31.44 0.84 2.66
C THR A 99 30.60 -0.29 3.23
N THR A 100 29.28 -0.22 3.06
CA THR A 100 28.35 -1.28 3.45
C THR A 100 28.43 -2.44 2.44
N ARG A 101 29.13 -3.53 2.80
CA ARG A 101 29.22 -4.75 1.98
C ARG A 101 28.31 -5.87 2.48
N TRP A 102 27.10 -5.52 2.87
CA TRP A 102 26.10 -6.49 3.33
C TRP A 102 25.60 -7.32 2.16
N HIS A 103 25.96 -8.59 2.12
CA HIS A 103 25.29 -9.57 1.25
C HIS A 103 24.03 -10.06 1.96
N PHE A 104 22.97 -9.25 1.92
CA PHE A 104 21.65 -9.71 2.29
C PHE A 104 21.13 -10.69 1.24
N GLY A 105 20.46 -11.77 1.65
CA GLY A 105 19.72 -12.62 0.70
C GLY A 105 18.66 -11.79 -0.05
N GLY A 106 18.25 -12.21 -1.24
CA GLY A 106 17.46 -11.37 -2.18
C GLY A 106 16.28 -10.61 -1.55
N LEU A 107 15.48 -11.27 -0.70
CA LEU A 107 14.34 -10.63 -0.02
C LEU A 107 14.75 -9.63 1.07
N GLN A 108 15.82 -9.92 1.83
CA GLN A 108 16.33 -9.04 2.87
C GLN A 108 16.98 -7.79 2.27
N SER A 109 17.68 -7.95 1.15
CA SER A 109 18.28 -6.83 0.39
C SER A 109 17.20 -5.95 -0.24
N PHE A 110 16.13 -6.55 -0.79
CA PHE A 110 14.97 -5.81 -1.29
C PHE A 110 14.29 -4.98 -0.20
N ILE A 111 14.15 -5.52 1.02
CA ILE A 111 13.55 -4.83 2.16
C ILE A 111 14.47 -3.73 2.72
N LEU A 112 15.79 -3.90 2.71
CA LEU A 112 16.72 -2.99 3.41
C LEU A 112 17.40 -1.95 2.52
N LEU A 113 17.68 -2.24 1.24
CA LEU A 113 18.48 -1.38 0.36
C LEU A 113 17.67 -0.56 -0.65
N TYR A 114 16.37 -0.84 -0.79
CA TYR A 114 15.57 -0.25 -1.87
C TYR A 114 14.72 0.92 -1.36
N ASP A 115 14.75 2.05 -2.06
CA ASP A 115 13.94 3.23 -1.72
C ASP A 115 12.45 2.91 -1.95
N HIS A 116 11.81 2.37 -0.91
CA HIS A 116 10.42 1.90 -0.96
C HIS A 116 9.44 3.00 -1.38
N VAL A 117 9.75 4.26 -1.06
CA VAL A 117 8.86 5.39 -1.36
C VAL A 117 8.82 5.63 -2.88
N VAL A 118 9.97 5.61 -3.55
CA VAL A 118 10.04 5.78 -5.01
C VAL A 118 9.31 4.66 -5.73
N ASN A 119 9.49 3.41 -5.29
CA ASN A 119 8.84 2.27 -5.93
C ASN A 119 7.33 2.22 -5.73
N LEU A 120 6.87 2.52 -4.51
CA LEU A 120 5.45 2.63 -4.22
C LEU A 120 4.82 3.79 -5.02
N THR A 121 5.55 4.88 -5.21
CA THR A 121 5.12 5.99 -6.09
C THR A 121 4.96 5.53 -7.54
N VAL A 122 5.96 4.84 -8.09
CA VAL A 122 5.90 4.31 -9.46
C VAL A 122 4.76 3.29 -9.61
N ALA A 123 4.62 2.37 -8.65
CA ALA A 123 3.56 1.38 -8.63
C ALA A 123 2.18 2.04 -8.58
N PHE A 124 1.98 3.03 -7.72
CA PHE A 124 0.74 3.80 -7.65
C PHE A 124 0.43 4.48 -8.98
N CYS A 125 1.40 5.16 -9.59
CA CYS A 125 1.22 5.81 -10.89
C CYS A 125 0.79 4.80 -11.98
N LEU A 126 1.39 3.61 -12.00
CA LEU A 126 1.03 2.56 -12.96
C LEU A 126 -0.39 2.03 -12.72
N VAL A 127 -0.74 1.68 -11.47
CA VAL A 127 -2.07 1.16 -11.13
C VAL A 127 -3.15 2.21 -11.38
N TRP A 128 -2.92 3.48 -11.05
CA TRP A 128 -3.85 4.57 -11.32
C TRP A 128 -4.04 4.83 -12.83
N SER A 129 -2.95 4.76 -13.59
CA SER A 129 -2.95 5.04 -15.03
C SER A 129 -3.80 4.06 -15.83
N ILE A 130 -3.82 2.77 -15.45
CA ILE A 130 -4.53 1.71 -16.18
C ILE A 130 -6.04 2.02 -16.36
N PRO A 131 -6.85 2.21 -15.31
CA PRO A 131 -8.28 2.50 -15.47
C PRO A 131 -8.53 3.87 -16.11
N PHE A 132 -7.66 4.86 -15.84
CA PHE A 132 -7.78 6.20 -16.41
C PHE A 132 -7.63 6.17 -17.94
N PHE A 133 -6.54 5.58 -18.44
CA PHE A 133 -6.32 5.46 -19.87
C PHE A 133 -7.29 4.49 -20.54
N ALA A 134 -7.68 3.40 -19.86
CA ALA A 134 -8.67 2.47 -20.41
C ALA A 134 -10.01 3.17 -20.70
N LEU A 135 -10.51 3.99 -19.76
CA LEU A 135 -11.74 4.77 -19.95
C LEU A 135 -11.56 5.85 -21.03
N LEU A 136 -10.42 6.54 -21.05
CA LEU A 136 -10.14 7.59 -22.03
C LEU A 136 -10.05 7.03 -23.47
N ILE A 137 -9.31 5.93 -23.65
CA ILE A 137 -9.19 5.23 -24.93
C ILE A 137 -10.58 4.72 -25.36
N ALA A 138 -11.34 4.13 -24.45
CA ALA A 138 -12.70 3.67 -24.74
C ALA A 138 -13.64 4.81 -25.17
N ARG A 139 -13.48 6.02 -24.62
CA ARG A 139 -14.26 7.21 -25.01
C ARG A 139 -13.84 7.74 -26.40
N ILE A 140 -12.54 7.92 -26.61
CA ILE A 140 -12.01 8.53 -27.85
C ILE A 140 -12.20 7.59 -29.04
N PHE A 141 -11.76 6.34 -28.89
CA PHE A 141 -11.79 5.36 -29.96
C PHE A 141 -13.10 4.57 -30.02
N GLY A 142 -13.97 4.68 -29.00
CA GLY A 142 -15.26 4.01 -28.89
C GLY A 142 -16.18 4.16 -30.09
N ARG A 143 -16.06 5.25 -30.85
CA ARG A 143 -16.89 5.50 -32.04
C ARG A 143 -16.28 4.96 -33.34
N THR A 144 -15.03 4.51 -33.31
CA THR A 144 -14.33 4.01 -34.50
C THR A 144 -14.73 2.57 -34.83
N HIS A 145 -14.78 2.26 -36.14
CA HIS A 145 -15.11 0.91 -36.62
C HIS A 145 -14.08 -0.15 -36.15
N ILE A 146 -12.80 0.24 -36.03
CA ILE A 146 -11.71 -0.64 -35.57
C ILE A 146 -11.94 -1.04 -34.11
N TYR A 147 -12.18 -0.06 -33.23
CA TYR A 147 -12.45 -0.34 -31.82
C TYR A 147 -13.74 -1.15 -31.63
N SER A 148 -14.76 -0.89 -32.46
CA SER A 148 -15.99 -1.69 -32.46
C SER A 148 -15.74 -3.16 -32.81
N ARG A 149 -14.81 -3.45 -33.72
CA ARG A 149 -14.45 -4.81 -34.12
C ARG A 149 -13.67 -5.52 -33.00
N ILE A 150 -12.69 -4.84 -32.40
CA ILE A 150 -11.94 -5.36 -31.24
C ILE A 150 -12.87 -5.61 -30.04
N CYS A 151 -13.83 -4.72 -29.79
CA CYS A 151 -14.83 -4.92 -28.74
C CYS A 151 -15.73 -6.13 -29.00
N ALA A 152 -16.01 -6.45 -30.26
CA ALA A 152 -16.82 -7.63 -30.60
C ALA A 152 -16.08 -8.94 -30.28
N ASP A 153 -14.75 -8.94 -30.39
CA ASP A 153 -13.91 -10.09 -30.05
C ASP A 153 -13.74 -10.26 -28.53
N PHE A 154 -13.74 -9.15 -27.77
CA PHE A 154 -13.57 -9.14 -26.32
C PHE A 154 -14.81 -8.64 -25.58
N CYS A 155 -15.54 -9.56 -24.97
CA CYS A 155 -16.79 -9.28 -24.23
C CYS A 155 -16.67 -8.19 -23.14
N GLN A 156 -15.49 -7.98 -22.53
CA GLN A 156 -15.28 -6.95 -21.51
C GLN A 156 -15.09 -5.55 -22.11
N LEU A 157 -14.48 -5.47 -23.30
CA LEU A 157 -14.25 -4.20 -24.01
C LEU A 157 -15.57 -3.59 -24.52
N GLU A 158 -16.54 -4.43 -24.89
CA GLU A 158 -17.90 -3.97 -25.22
C GLU A 158 -18.56 -3.28 -24.01
N GLY A 159 -18.50 -3.87 -22.82
CA GLY A 159 -19.03 -3.23 -21.61
C GLY A 159 -18.28 -1.95 -21.21
N LEU A 160 -16.95 -1.94 -21.37
CA LEU A 160 -16.12 -0.74 -21.14
C LEU A 160 -16.48 0.39 -22.10
N ARG A 161 -16.73 0.07 -23.37
CA ARG A 161 -17.20 1.03 -24.38
C ARG A 161 -18.54 1.65 -23.95
N GLU A 162 -19.47 0.83 -23.47
CA GLU A 162 -20.78 1.30 -23.03
C GLU A 162 -20.70 2.20 -21.79
N VAL A 163 -19.85 1.85 -20.81
CA VAL A 163 -19.58 2.69 -19.65
C VAL A 163 -18.95 4.02 -20.09
N ALA A 164 -17.96 4.00 -20.98
CA ALA A 164 -17.31 5.20 -21.50
C ALA A 164 -18.25 6.04 -22.38
N SER A 165 -19.23 5.44 -23.04
CA SER A 165 -20.21 6.16 -23.86
C SER A 165 -21.23 6.95 -23.03
N SER A 166 -21.49 6.56 -21.78
CA SER A 166 -22.41 7.29 -20.89
C SER A 166 -21.69 8.45 -20.22
N ASP A 167 -22.19 9.67 -20.42
CA ASP A 167 -21.55 10.89 -19.89
C ASP A 167 -21.51 10.90 -18.37
N VAL A 168 -22.60 10.49 -17.70
CA VAL A 168 -22.67 10.48 -16.23
C VAL A 168 -21.68 9.47 -15.64
N LEU A 169 -21.63 8.25 -16.16
CA LEU A 169 -20.71 7.22 -15.67
C LEU A 169 -19.25 7.60 -15.94
N PHE A 170 -18.96 8.06 -17.16
CA PHE A 170 -17.61 8.45 -17.56
C PHE A 170 -17.09 9.64 -16.74
N ILE A 171 -17.86 10.73 -16.66
CA ILE A 171 -17.47 11.93 -15.92
C ILE A 171 -17.29 11.60 -14.43
N SER A 172 -18.19 10.83 -13.84
CA SER A 172 -18.08 10.45 -12.43
C SER A 172 -16.83 9.62 -12.15
N LEU A 173 -16.54 8.59 -12.96
CA LEU A 173 -15.36 7.75 -12.79
C LEU A 173 -14.05 8.52 -13.02
N ILE A 174 -13.98 9.34 -14.07
CA ILE A 174 -12.81 10.20 -14.33
C ILE A 174 -12.63 11.23 -13.23
N SER A 175 -13.71 11.87 -12.76
CA SER A 175 -13.63 12.84 -11.67
C SER A 175 -13.11 12.20 -10.37
N TYR A 176 -13.50 10.96 -10.09
CA TYR A 176 -12.99 10.21 -8.95
C TYR A 176 -11.50 9.86 -9.13
N LEU A 177 -11.10 9.40 -10.30
CA LEU A 177 -9.68 9.12 -10.58
C LEU A 177 -8.82 10.38 -10.47
N LEU A 178 -9.29 11.53 -10.95
CA LEU A 178 -8.61 12.81 -10.77
C LEU A 178 -8.60 13.24 -9.30
N TYR A 179 -9.69 13.01 -8.57
CA TYR A 179 -9.76 13.28 -7.14
C TYR A 179 -8.69 12.51 -6.35
N LEU A 180 -8.36 11.27 -6.71
CA LEU A 180 -7.30 10.51 -6.04
C LEU A 180 -5.91 11.16 -6.12
N ILE A 181 -5.67 12.02 -7.11
CA ILE A 181 -4.40 12.76 -7.25
C ILE A 181 -4.46 14.09 -6.50
N PHE A 182 -5.56 14.83 -6.63
CA PHE A 182 -5.65 16.21 -6.13
C PHE A 182 -6.27 16.34 -4.74
N GLY A 183 -7.13 15.41 -4.37
CA GLY A 183 -7.94 15.46 -3.16
C GLY A 183 -7.27 14.79 -1.97
N PRO A 184 -7.63 15.21 -0.74
CA PRO A 184 -7.26 14.48 0.46
C PRO A 184 -8.01 13.15 0.54
N ILE A 185 -7.34 12.10 1.02
CA ILE A 185 -7.93 10.80 1.32
C ILE A 185 -8.90 10.97 2.49
N PHE A 186 -8.39 11.53 3.58
CA PHE A 186 -9.18 11.93 4.75
C PHE A 186 -8.53 13.12 5.47
N MET A 187 -9.34 13.80 6.27
CA MET A 187 -8.96 14.99 7.01
C MET A 187 -9.43 14.82 8.46
N GLY A 188 -8.58 15.12 9.43
CA GLY A 188 -8.90 14.83 10.83
C GLY A 188 -7.88 15.34 11.82
N TYR A 189 -8.15 15.13 13.10
CA TYR A 189 -7.14 15.32 14.14
C TYR A 189 -6.21 14.11 14.14
N LEU A 190 -5.04 14.26 13.51
CA LEU A 190 -4.04 13.18 13.41
C LEU A 190 -3.17 13.11 14.68
N LEU A 191 -3.05 14.23 15.38
CA LEU A 191 -2.46 14.35 16.72
C LEU A 191 -3.47 15.10 17.59
N GLU A 192 -3.39 14.92 18.92
CA GLU A 192 -4.39 15.38 19.90
C GLU A 192 -4.81 16.86 19.74
N GLU A 193 -3.92 17.73 19.23
CA GLU A 193 -4.22 19.16 19.03
C GLU A 193 -4.06 19.67 17.59
N SER A 194 -3.79 18.80 16.60
CA SER A 194 -3.51 19.27 15.22
C SER A 194 -4.39 18.62 14.17
N PHE A 195 -5.14 19.46 13.45
CA PHE A 195 -5.87 19.08 12.25
C PHE A 195 -4.89 18.87 11.08
N GLY A 196 -4.99 17.73 10.41
CA GLY A 196 -4.12 17.34 9.30
C GLY A 196 -4.91 16.88 8.09
N PHE A 197 -4.27 16.99 6.93
CA PHE A 197 -4.77 16.54 5.64
C PHE A 197 -3.89 15.40 5.16
N VAL A 198 -4.48 14.24 4.91
CA VAL A 198 -3.76 13.08 4.38
C VAL A 198 -4.00 13.02 2.88
N PHE A 199 -2.95 13.19 2.09
CA PHE A 199 -2.97 13.03 0.64
C PHE A 199 -2.27 11.73 0.23
N THR A 200 -2.51 11.30 -1.01
CA THR A 200 -1.81 10.15 -1.59
C THR A 200 -0.30 10.32 -1.57
N PHE A 201 0.18 11.54 -1.83
CA PHE A 201 1.60 11.86 -1.86
C PHE A 201 2.21 12.20 -0.50
N GLY A 202 1.43 12.21 0.59
CA GLY A 202 1.96 12.45 1.93
C GLY A 202 0.98 13.18 2.84
N VAL A 203 1.43 13.46 4.05
CA VAL A 203 0.62 14.02 5.12
C VAL A 203 1.01 15.47 5.36
N TYR A 204 0.01 16.34 5.48
CA TYR A 204 0.21 17.75 5.77
C TYR A 204 -0.33 18.08 7.16
N ILE A 205 0.56 18.45 8.08
CA ILE A 205 0.26 18.76 9.48
C ILE A 205 0.90 20.10 9.82
N HIS A 206 0.12 21.07 10.30
CA HIS A 206 0.66 22.33 10.86
C HIS A 206 1.71 23.03 9.97
N ASN A 207 1.46 23.10 8.66
CA ASN A 207 2.36 23.66 7.65
C ASN A 207 3.68 22.89 7.41
N THR A 208 3.77 21.66 7.92
CA THR A 208 4.85 20.71 7.60
C THR A 208 4.32 19.59 6.72
N TYR A 209 5.07 19.26 5.67
CA TYR A 209 4.73 18.20 4.74
C TYR A 209 5.63 17.00 5.00
N LEU A 210 5.03 15.89 5.40
CA LEU A 210 5.71 14.62 5.61
C LEU A 210 5.44 13.71 4.41
N ARG A 211 6.52 13.32 3.73
CA ARG A 211 6.45 12.34 2.65
C ARG A 211 6.39 10.94 3.27
N GLU A 212 5.24 10.30 3.16
CA GLU A 212 5.01 8.96 3.69
C GLU A 212 4.78 7.96 2.55
N GLY A 213 5.39 6.77 2.66
CA GLY A 213 5.21 5.69 1.68
C GLY A 213 3.91 4.89 1.89
N THR A 214 3.41 4.87 3.12
CA THR A 214 2.24 4.10 3.56
C THR A 214 0.95 4.57 2.89
N THR A 215 0.82 5.87 2.60
CA THR A 215 -0.32 6.45 1.87
C THR A 215 -0.42 5.92 0.45
N TYR A 216 0.71 5.76 -0.25
CA TYR A 216 0.72 5.13 -1.58
C TYR A 216 0.26 3.67 -1.51
N LEU A 217 0.73 2.92 -0.51
CA LEU A 217 0.35 1.52 -0.35
C LEU A 217 -1.15 1.39 -0.07
N SER A 218 -1.71 2.22 0.81
CA SER A 218 -3.14 2.17 1.10
C SER A 218 -4.00 2.56 -0.10
N GLU A 219 -3.57 3.53 -0.91
CA GLU A 219 -4.26 3.86 -2.17
C GLU A 219 -4.18 2.76 -3.22
N ILE A 220 -3.04 2.06 -3.34
CA ILE A 220 -2.92 0.90 -4.23
C ILE A 220 -3.90 -0.20 -3.79
N ILE A 221 -3.94 -0.50 -2.49
CA ILE A 221 -4.86 -1.50 -1.94
C ILE A 221 -6.31 -1.09 -2.19
N GLN A 222 -6.67 0.16 -1.91
CA GLN A 222 -7.99 0.74 -2.17
C GLN A 222 -8.39 0.61 -3.65
N GLN A 223 -7.47 0.90 -4.58
CA GLN A 223 -7.74 0.78 -6.01
C GLN A 223 -8.02 -0.67 -6.40
N LEU A 224 -7.18 -1.61 -5.96
CA LEU A 224 -7.31 -3.02 -6.31
C LEU A 224 -8.53 -3.69 -5.68
N ILE A 225 -8.86 -3.35 -4.43
CA ILE A 225 -9.94 -3.98 -3.67
C ILE A 225 -11.31 -3.40 -4.01
N PHE A 226 -11.38 -2.10 -4.32
CA PHE A 226 -12.66 -1.43 -4.52
C PHE A 226 -12.83 -0.83 -5.91
N THR A 227 -11.88 0.02 -6.35
CA THR A 227 -12.05 0.80 -7.60
C THR A 227 -12.10 -0.11 -8.83
N TYR A 228 -11.18 -1.07 -8.94
CA TYR A 228 -11.14 -2.02 -10.04
C TYR A 228 -12.38 -2.92 -10.07
N PRO A 229 -12.76 -3.59 -8.97
CA PRO A 229 -13.99 -4.37 -8.92
C PRO A 229 -15.26 -3.55 -9.20
N LEU A 230 -15.34 -2.28 -8.76
CA LEU A 230 -16.46 -1.40 -9.08
C LEU A 230 -16.55 -1.14 -10.59
N ILE A 231 -15.44 -0.78 -11.23
CA ILE A 231 -15.40 -0.56 -12.68
C ILE A 231 -15.79 -1.84 -13.42
N ILE A 232 -15.24 -3.00 -13.03
CA ILE A 232 -15.59 -4.30 -13.62
C ILE A 232 -17.08 -4.61 -13.44
N LEU A 233 -17.65 -4.36 -12.26
CA LEU A 233 -19.06 -4.57 -11.98
C LEU A 233 -19.95 -3.68 -12.86
N LEU A 234 -19.59 -2.40 -13.02
CA LEU A 234 -20.28 -1.48 -13.93
C LEU A 234 -20.18 -1.95 -15.39
N ILE A 235 -19.00 -2.39 -15.83
CA ILE A 235 -18.79 -2.98 -17.18
C ILE A 235 -19.70 -4.19 -17.40
N LEU A 236 -19.75 -5.13 -16.45
CA LEU A 236 -20.56 -6.34 -16.53
C LEU A 236 -22.07 -6.04 -16.54
N ARG A 237 -22.48 -4.99 -15.84
CA ARG A 237 -23.87 -4.52 -15.77
C ARG A 237 -24.30 -3.80 -17.05
N MET A 238 -23.46 -2.90 -17.56
CA MET A 238 -23.73 -2.12 -18.79
C MET A 238 -23.58 -2.94 -20.07
N ARG A 239 -22.91 -4.10 -20.01
CA ARG A 239 -22.75 -5.01 -21.14
C ARG A 239 -24.11 -5.41 -21.73
N GLY A 240 -24.31 -5.03 -22.99
CA GLY A 240 -25.48 -5.41 -23.77
C GLY A 240 -25.60 -6.92 -23.96
N ARG A 241 -26.84 -7.41 -24.07
CA ARG A 241 -27.16 -8.83 -24.29
C ARG A 241 -26.73 -9.38 -25.67
N ARG A 242 -26.11 -8.56 -26.52
CA ARG A 242 -26.10 -8.78 -27.97
C ARG A 242 -25.12 -9.85 -28.49
N SER A 243 -24.19 -10.40 -27.69
CA SER A 243 -23.20 -11.35 -28.22
C SER A 243 -22.98 -12.65 -27.44
N CYS A 244 -23.90 -13.04 -26.54
CA CYS A 244 -23.79 -14.35 -25.86
C CYS A 244 -25.09 -15.14 -25.94
N GLN A 245 -25.67 -15.22 -27.14
CA GLN A 245 -26.80 -16.09 -27.41
C GLN A 245 -26.38 -17.46 -27.97
N ARG A 246 -25.06 -17.72 -28.12
CA ARG A 246 -24.59 -18.92 -28.82
C ARG A 246 -23.87 -20.00 -28.00
N THR A 247 -23.46 -19.81 -26.74
CA THR A 247 -22.63 -20.87 -26.09
C THR A 247 -22.69 -21.05 -24.57
N CYS A 248 -23.67 -20.54 -23.82
CA CYS A 248 -23.82 -21.01 -22.43
C CYS A 248 -25.27 -20.98 -21.91
N PHE A 249 -25.87 -22.18 -21.82
CA PHE A 249 -27.24 -22.40 -21.32
C PHE A 249 -27.35 -22.23 -19.79
N CYS A 250 -26.23 -22.26 -19.05
CA CYS A 250 -26.23 -22.25 -17.57
C CYS A 250 -26.55 -20.88 -16.93
N CYS A 251 -26.63 -19.79 -17.68
CA CYS A 251 -26.76 -18.42 -17.15
C CYS A 251 -28.17 -17.81 -17.36
N ARG A 252 -29.24 -18.61 -17.26
CA ARG A 252 -30.59 -18.17 -17.62
C ARG A 252 -31.34 -17.55 -16.42
N PHE A 253 -31.22 -16.23 -16.34
CA PHE A 253 -32.21 -15.25 -15.87
C PHE A 253 -32.45 -15.02 -14.37
N PHE A 254 -32.31 -15.99 -13.45
CA PHE A 254 -32.56 -15.72 -12.01
C PHE A 254 -31.30 -15.42 -11.17
N SER A 255 -30.09 -15.57 -11.73
CA SER A 255 -28.83 -15.44 -10.97
C SER A 255 -28.04 -14.14 -11.24
N LYS A 256 -28.16 -13.52 -12.43
CA LYS A 256 -27.29 -12.36 -12.79
C LYS A 256 -27.60 -11.10 -11.96
N SER A 257 -28.87 -10.73 -11.80
CA SER A 257 -29.24 -9.51 -11.07
C SER A 257 -29.01 -9.66 -9.56
N CYS A 258 -29.21 -10.87 -9.01
CA CYS A 258 -28.86 -11.19 -7.62
C CYS A 258 -27.34 -11.14 -7.41
N LEU A 259 -26.54 -11.70 -8.33
CA LEU A 259 -25.08 -11.68 -8.26
C LEU A 259 -24.49 -10.27 -8.40
N GLU A 260 -25.05 -9.42 -9.26
CA GLU A 260 -24.67 -8.00 -9.34
C GLU A 260 -25.00 -7.25 -8.05
N SER A 261 -26.17 -7.52 -7.46
CA SER A 261 -26.60 -6.90 -6.20
C SER A 261 -25.78 -7.40 -5.00
N LEU A 262 -25.48 -8.69 -4.95
CA LEU A 262 -24.58 -9.28 -3.97
C LEU A 262 -23.16 -8.72 -4.13
N GLY A 263 -22.70 -8.55 -5.38
CA GLY A 263 -21.40 -7.97 -5.71
C GLY A 263 -21.26 -6.55 -5.17
N ILE A 264 -22.24 -5.66 -5.41
CA ILE A 264 -22.16 -4.29 -4.89
C ILE A 264 -22.25 -4.25 -3.35
N VAL A 265 -23.09 -5.09 -2.73
CA VAL A 265 -23.19 -5.19 -1.27
C VAL A 265 -21.85 -5.65 -0.68
N LEU A 266 -21.23 -6.67 -1.26
CA LEU A 266 -19.92 -7.16 -0.85
C LEU A 266 -18.85 -6.07 -0.96
N LEU A 267 -18.83 -5.32 -2.07
CA LEU A 267 -17.88 -4.21 -2.26
C LEU A 267 -18.09 -3.10 -1.23
N ILE A 268 -19.34 -2.76 -0.90
CA ILE A 268 -19.65 -1.77 0.13
C ILE A 268 -19.19 -2.24 1.51
N VAL A 269 -19.47 -3.49 1.87
CA VAL A 269 -19.03 -4.07 3.14
C VAL A 269 -17.50 -4.05 3.24
N LEU A 270 -16.82 -4.44 2.16
CA LEU A 270 -15.36 -4.46 2.11
C LEU A 270 -14.77 -3.04 2.20
N GLN A 271 -15.38 -2.06 1.54
CA GLN A 271 -14.99 -0.65 1.64
C GLN A 271 -15.18 -0.08 3.04
N LEU A 272 -16.31 -0.37 3.67
CA LEU A 272 -16.60 0.09 5.03
C LEU A 272 -15.64 -0.55 6.03
N ALA A 273 -15.39 -1.86 5.90
CA ALA A 273 -14.41 -2.56 6.73
C ALA A 273 -13.02 -1.95 6.58
N PHE A 274 -12.57 -1.71 5.34
CA PHE A 274 -11.28 -1.07 5.08
C PHE A 274 -11.21 0.35 5.66
N SER A 275 -12.26 1.15 5.48
CA SER A 275 -12.34 2.51 6.01
C SER A 275 -12.35 2.55 7.55
N ILE A 276 -12.98 1.57 8.19
CA ILE A 276 -12.98 1.44 9.66
C ILE A 276 -11.58 1.09 10.16
N LEU A 277 -10.93 0.11 9.54
CA LEU A 277 -9.60 -0.35 9.95
C LEU A 277 -8.51 0.71 9.73
N GLU A 278 -8.54 1.41 8.60
CA GLU A 278 -7.52 2.38 8.23
C GLU A 278 -7.76 3.76 8.87
N VAL A 279 -9.01 4.20 9.01
CA VAL A 279 -9.32 5.59 9.42
C VAL A 279 -9.97 5.66 10.81
N LEU A 280 -11.06 4.92 11.04
CA LEU A 280 -11.85 5.06 12.26
C LEU A 280 -11.10 4.61 13.52
N LEU A 281 -10.44 3.45 13.46
CA LEU A 281 -9.70 2.91 14.61
C LEU A 281 -8.50 3.79 15.03
N PRO A 282 -7.62 4.26 14.11
CA PRO A 282 -6.48 5.09 14.50
C PRO A 282 -6.80 6.57 14.73
N TYR A 283 -7.73 7.15 13.95
CA TYR A 283 -7.94 8.62 13.93
C TYR A 283 -9.34 9.06 14.42
N GLY A 284 -10.22 8.11 14.73
CA GLY A 284 -11.53 8.39 15.32
C GLY A 284 -12.62 8.87 14.33
N TRP A 285 -13.78 9.21 14.90
CA TRP A 285 -15.01 9.49 14.14
C TRP A 285 -14.92 10.70 13.22
N MET A 286 -14.19 11.75 13.61
CA MET A 286 -14.10 12.97 12.82
C MET A 286 -13.36 12.69 11.50
N ALA A 287 -12.23 12.00 11.56
CA ALA A 287 -11.48 11.58 10.38
C ALA A 287 -12.29 10.65 9.48
N PHE A 288 -13.08 9.75 10.08
CA PHE A 288 -13.94 8.83 9.35
C PHE A 288 -15.05 9.56 8.56
N ILE A 289 -15.72 10.55 9.15
CA ILE A 289 -16.77 11.32 8.45
C ILE A 289 -16.15 12.20 7.35
N LEU A 290 -15.01 12.83 7.66
CA LEU A 290 -14.23 13.65 6.75
C LEU A 290 -13.26 12.81 5.91
N SER A 291 -13.72 11.67 5.40
CA SER A 291 -12.96 10.79 4.50
C SER A 291 -13.54 10.76 3.09
N PRO A 292 -13.44 11.87 2.33
CA PRO A 292 -13.94 11.92 0.96
C PRO A 292 -13.34 10.84 0.04
N GLY A 293 -12.08 10.44 0.26
CA GLY A 293 -11.44 9.34 -0.48
C GLY A 293 -11.92 7.93 -0.08
N ARG A 294 -12.72 7.81 0.99
CA ARG A 294 -13.14 6.52 1.56
C ARG A 294 -14.66 6.43 1.69
N LEU A 295 -15.27 7.14 2.65
CA LEU A 295 -16.70 7.07 2.92
C LEU A 295 -17.55 7.59 1.76
N TRP A 296 -17.14 8.70 1.14
CA TRP A 296 -17.94 9.31 0.05
C TRP A 296 -17.89 8.45 -1.22
N LEU A 297 -16.84 7.65 -1.38
CA LEU A 297 -16.74 6.69 -2.46
C LEU A 297 -17.82 5.60 -2.38
N VAL A 298 -18.28 5.23 -1.18
CA VAL A 298 -19.42 4.31 -1.01
C VAL A 298 -20.69 4.93 -1.59
N VAL A 299 -20.92 6.22 -1.31
CA VAL A 299 -22.06 6.98 -1.84
C VAL A 299 -21.98 7.08 -3.36
N LEU A 300 -20.79 7.35 -3.91
CA LEU A 300 -20.54 7.39 -5.35
C LEU A 300 -20.79 6.02 -6.00
N ALA A 301 -20.30 4.92 -5.41
CA ALA A 301 -20.51 3.59 -5.96
C ALA A 301 -21.99 3.20 -6.00
N LEU A 302 -22.74 3.52 -4.94
CA LEU A 302 -24.19 3.30 -4.88
C LEU A 302 -24.93 4.13 -5.93
N SER A 303 -24.59 5.41 -6.08
CA SER A 303 -25.25 6.28 -7.06
C SER A 303 -25.00 5.81 -8.49
N LEU A 304 -23.77 5.40 -8.82
CA LEU A 304 -23.42 4.83 -10.13
C LEU A 304 -24.10 3.47 -10.39
N PHE A 305 -24.25 2.63 -9.36
CA PHE A 305 -24.93 1.36 -9.47
C PHE A 305 -26.44 1.51 -9.72
N ILE A 306 -27.08 2.48 -9.05
CA ILE A 306 -28.49 2.82 -9.28
C ILE A 306 -28.67 3.44 -10.67
N TYR A 307 -27.82 4.39 -11.05
CA TYR A 307 -27.87 5.05 -12.36
C TYR A 307 -27.70 4.04 -13.52
N SER A 308 -26.67 3.19 -13.46
CA SER A 308 -26.46 2.14 -14.45
C SER A 308 -27.63 1.17 -14.55
N GLY A 309 -28.31 0.88 -13.43
CA GLY A 309 -29.54 0.06 -13.44
C GLY A 309 -30.68 0.71 -14.23
N ARG A 310 -30.88 2.02 -14.06
CA ARG A 310 -31.90 2.79 -14.79
C ARG A 310 -31.59 2.85 -16.28
N GLU A 311 -30.35 3.15 -16.64
CA GLU A 311 -29.85 3.16 -18.02
C GLU A 311 -30.10 1.85 -18.76
N VAL A 312 -29.79 0.72 -18.12
CA VAL A 312 -30.00 -0.61 -18.70
C VAL A 312 -31.49 -0.91 -18.89
N MET A 313 -32.35 -0.45 -17.97
CA MET A 313 -33.79 -0.61 -18.07
C MET A 313 -34.36 0.21 -19.24
N THR A 314 -34.02 1.49 -19.35
CA THR A 314 -34.47 2.37 -20.44
C THR A 314 -34.08 1.83 -21.82
N ARG A 315 -32.82 1.39 -21.98
CA ARG A 315 -32.38 0.77 -23.24
C ARG A 315 -33.12 -0.51 -23.60
N ARG A 316 -33.53 -1.28 -22.59
CA ARG A 316 -34.31 -2.51 -22.79
C ARG A 316 -35.72 -2.18 -23.27
N GLU A 317 -36.35 -1.17 -22.71
CA GLU A 317 -37.68 -0.70 -23.13
C GLU A 317 -37.65 -0.18 -24.57
N GLU A 318 -36.67 0.66 -24.92
CA GLU A 318 -36.47 1.15 -26.29
C GLU A 318 -36.25 0.01 -27.29
N ALA A 319 -35.45 -1.01 -26.92
CA ALA A 319 -35.23 -2.17 -27.78
C ALA A 319 -36.51 -2.98 -28.03
N ILE A 320 -37.37 -3.12 -27.01
CA ILE A 320 -38.66 -3.80 -27.14
C ILE A 320 -39.59 -2.99 -28.05
N VAL A 321 -39.73 -1.69 -27.81
CA VAL A 321 -40.55 -0.79 -28.65
C VAL A 321 -40.11 -0.83 -30.11
N ASN A 322 -38.80 -0.73 -30.37
CA ASN A 322 -38.25 -0.81 -31.72
C ASN A 322 -38.51 -2.17 -32.40
N SER A 323 -38.49 -3.26 -31.63
CA SER A 323 -38.81 -4.59 -32.16
C SER A 323 -40.28 -4.74 -32.55
N LEU A 324 -41.19 -4.17 -31.75
CA LEU A 324 -42.64 -4.17 -32.02
C LEU A 324 -42.99 -3.28 -33.22
N ILE A 325 -42.34 -2.12 -33.34
CA ILE A 325 -42.48 -1.25 -34.52
C ILE A 325 -42.01 -1.98 -35.77
N LYS A 326 -40.85 -2.65 -35.71
CA LYS A 326 -40.31 -3.40 -36.86
C LYS A 326 -41.23 -4.55 -37.29
N SER A 327 -41.83 -5.29 -36.35
CA SER A 327 -42.76 -6.37 -36.67
C SER A 327 -44.09 -5.89 -37.26
N ASN A 328 -44.57 -4.70 -36.87
CA ASN A 328 -45.79 -4.12 -37.43
C ASN A 328 -45.60 -3.51 -38.83
N ILE A 329 -44.38 -3.14 -39.21
CA ILE A 329 -44.08 -2.49 -40.50
C ILE A 329 -43.80 -3.50 -41.61
N THR A 330 -43.39 -4.73 -41.31
CA THR A 330 -43.27 -5.80 -42.31
C THR A 330 -44.66 -6.40 -42.57
N PRO A 331 -45.37 -6.07 -43.66
CA PRO A 331 -46.59 -6.77 -44.00
C PRO A 331 -46.22 -8.21 -44.37
N VAL A 332 -47.04 -9.15 -43.97
CA VAL A 332 -46.98 -10.52 -44.47
C VAL A 332 -47.24 -10.42 -45.98
N GLU A 333 -46.20 -10.57 -46.80
CA GLU A 333 -46.37 -10.90 -48.22
C GLU A 333 -46.90 -12.34 -48.25
N ASP A 334 -48.22 -12.47 -48.36
CA ASP A 334 -48.91 -13.69 -48.78
C ASP A 334 -48.79 -13.90 -50.29
#